data_AF-A0A2S6TLD6-F1
#
_entry.id   AF-A0A2S6TLD6-F1
#
_cell.length_a   1.000
_cell.length_b   1.000
_cell.length_c   1.000
_cell.angle_alpha   90.00
_cell.angle_beta   90.00
_cell.angle_gamma   90.00
#
_symmetry.space_group_name_H-M   'P 1'
#
loop_
_entity.id
_entity.type
_entity.pdbx_description
1 polymer ?
#
loop_
_entity_poly.entity_id
_entity_poly.type
_entity_poly.pdbx_seq_one_letter_code
_entity_poly.pdbx_strand_id
1 'polypeptide(L)'
;MRIGIDFDNTIVCYDEVFHRLALERGIINADVTATKTAVRDALRAKRREHDWIDLQGEVYGARMNEAKPMDGIFTFLERCRTENRRYFIVSHKTERPIAGQPYNLHTAARSWLASHGVASALNEGVHFEKNRPDKLSRIEKLGCTHFIDDLP
;
A
#
# COMPACT_ATOMS: atom_id res chain seq x y z
N MET A 1 -5.29 13.81 19.68
CA MET A 1 -4.40 12.84 19.01
C MET A 1 -4.68 12.87 17.51
N ARG A 2 -3.64 12.97 16.69
CA ARG A 2 -3.70 12.94 15.22
C ARG A 2 -2.83 11.79 14.73
N ILE A 3 -3.40 10.86 13.98
CA ILE A 3 -2.72 9.63 13.57
C ILE A 3 -2.51 9.65 12.06
N GLY A 4 -1.26 9.64 11.62
CA GLY A 4 -0.95 9.34 10.22
C GLY A 4 -0.85 7.83 10.00
N ILE A 5 -1.31 7.36 8.87
CA ILE A 5 -1.30 5.94 8.50
C ILE A 5 -0.71 5.85 7.10
N ASP A 6 0.32 5.03 6.93
CA ASP A 6 0.78 4.65 5.58
C ASP A 6 -0.31 3.84 4.86
N PHE A 7 -0.13 3.64 3.56
CA PHE A 7 -1.11 3.00 2.73
C PHE A 7 -0.67 1.58 2.31
N ASP A 8 0.52 1.43 1.73
CA ASP A 8 0.95 0.19 1.08
C ASP A 8 1.51 -0.81 2.10
N ASN A 9 0.88 -1.98 2.28
CA ASN A 9 1.13 -2.94 3.39
C ASN A 9 0.82 -2.41 4.80
N THR A 10 0.11 -1.29 4.91
CA THR A 10 -0.42 -0.80 6.20
C THR A 10 -1.94 -0.79 6.19
N ILE A 11 -2.56 -0.20 5.17
CA ILE A 11 -4.02 -0.23 4.95
C ILE A 11 -4.38 -1.35 3.96
N VAL A 12 -3.56 -1.55 2.94
CA VAL A 12 -3.77 -2.56 1.90
C VAL A 12 -2.79 -3.71 2.10
N CYS A 13 -3.28 -4.94 2.07
CA CYS A 13 -2.47 -6.16 2.05
C CYS A 13 -2.40 -6.70 0.61
N TYR A 14 -1.20 -6.71 0.04
CA TYR A 14 -0.94 -7.17 -1.33
C TYR A 14 -0.41 -8.60 -1.43
N ASP A 15 -0.23 -9.28 -0.30
CA ASP A 15 0.49 -10.55 -0.18
C ASP A 15 0.01 -11.61 -1.18
N GLU A 16 -1.29 -11.88 -1.21
CA GLU A 16 -1.88 -12.87 -2.10
C GLU A 16 -1.82 -12.44 -3.58
N VAL A 17 -1.91 -11.13 -3.87
CA VAL A 17 -1.87 -10.61 -5.24
C VAL A 17 -0.46 -10.75 -5.82
N PHE A 18 0.57 -10.40 -5.05
CA PHE A 18 1.96 -10.61 -5.44
C PHE A 18 2.26 -12.09 -5.68
N HIS A 19 1.84 -12.95 -4.74
CA HIS A 19 2.09 -14.38 -4.84
C HIS A 19 1.37 -14.99 -6.05
N ARG A 20 0.08 -14.71 -6.22
CA ARG A 20 -0.70 -15.21 -7.37
C ARG A 20 -0.11 -14.75 -8.69
N LEU A 21 0.17 -13.46 -8.87
CA LEU A 21 0.73 -12.94 -10.12
C LEU A 21 2.12 -13.55 -10.42
N ALA A 22 2.96 -13.71 -9.39
CA ALA A 22 4.26 -14.33 -9.55
C ALA A 22 4.16 -15.83 -9.92
N LEU A 23 3.16 -16.55 -9.39
CA LEU A 23 2.87 -17.93 -9.82
C LEU A 23 2.31 -18.00 -11.23
N GLU A 24 1.35 -17.15 -11.58
CA GLU A 24 0.75 -17.06 -12.92
C GLU A 24 1.82 -16.83 -14.00
N ARG A 25 2.84 -16.03 -13.70
CA ARG A 25 3.98 -15.77 -14.59
C ARG A 25 5.06 -16.87 -14.55
N GLY A 26 4.92 -17.89 -13.69
CA GLY A 26 5.91 -18.95 -13.52
C GLY A 26 7.26 -18.45 -12.98
N ILE A 27 7.27 -17.35 -12.23
CA ILE A 27 8.51 -16.71 -11.77
C ILE A 27 8.91 -17.07 -10.33
N ILE A 28 7.99 -17.70 -9.60
CA ILE A 28 8.23 -18.37 -8.32
C ILE A 28 7.66 -19.80 -8.35
N ASN A 29 8.01 -20.60 -7.35
CA ASN A 29 7.44 -21.93 -7.15
C ASN A 29 6.21 -21.85 -6.22
N ALA A 30 5.32 -22.85 -6.29
CA ALA A 30 4.09 -22.90 -5.48
C ALA A 30 4.31 -23.12 -3.97
N ASP A 31 5.51 -23.52 -3.56
CA ASP A 31 5.90 -23.69 -2.15
C ASP A 31 6.40 -22.40 -1.49
N VAL A 32 6.56 -21.30 -2.25
CA VAL A 32 6.87 -19.99 -1.70
C VAL A 32 5.69 -19.51 -0.85
N THR A 33 5.94 -19.05 0.37
CA THR A 33 4.90 -18.50 1.22
C THR A 33 4.18 -17.34 0.51
N ALA A 34 2.85 -17.29 0.61
CA ALA A 34 2.04 -16.25 0.00
C ALA A 34 2.12 -14.91 0.73
N THR A 35 3.33 -14.32 0.78
CA THR A 35 3.59 -12.98 1.28
C THR A 35 4.43 -12.20 0.28
N LYS A 36 4.22 -10.89 0.19
CA LYS A 36 5.00 -9.98 -0.66
C LYS A 36 6.50 -10.10 -0.37
N THR A 37 6.87 -10.21 0.90
CA THR A 37 8.27 -10.38 1.34
C THR A 37 8.85 -11.70 0.84
N ALA A 38 8.15 -12.83 1.00
CA ALA A 38 8.65 -14.12 0.52
C ALA A 38 8.77 -14.16 -1.01
N VAL A 39 7.83 -13.57 -1.74
CA VAL A 39 7.89 -13.43 -3.20
C VAL A 39 9.12 -12.61 -3.62
N ARG A 40 9.31 -11.43 -3.02
CA ARG A 40 10.48 -10.57 -3.27
C ARG A 40 11.78 -11.31 -3.02
N ASP A 41 11.89 -11.97 -1.86
CA ASP A 41 13.12 -12.61 -1.43
C ASP A 41 13.44 -13.83 -2.31
N ALA A 42 12.42 -14.59 -2.74
CA ALA A 42 12.56 -15.69 -3.69
C ALA A 42 13.08 -15.23 -5.08
N LEU A 43 12.59 -14.08 -5.58
CA LEU A 43 13.05 -13.51 -6.84
C LEU A 43 14.48 -12.97 -6.71
N ARG A 44 14.79 -12.26 -5.62
CA ARG A 44 16.12 -11.71 -5.36
C ARG A 44 17.19 -12.79 -5.18
N ALA A 45 16.86 -13.90 -4.52
CA ALA A 45 17.75 -15.05 -4.41
C ALA A 45 18.17 -15.61 -5.77
N LYS A 46 17.30 -15.48 -6.79
CA LYS A 46 17.56 -15.88 -8.18
C LYS A 46 18.08 -14.73 -9.06
N ARG A 47 18.46 -13.58 -8.49
CA ARG A 47 18.90 -12.35 -9.19
C ARG A 47 17.86 -11.78 -10.15
N ARG A 48 16.57 -11.96 -9.84
CA ARG A 48 15.43 -11.51 -10.67
C ARG A 48 14.84 -10.18 -10.19
N GLU A 49 15.69 -9.17 -9.99
CA GLU A 49 15.23 -7.85 -9.51
C GLU A 49 14.30 -7.18 -10.52
N HIS A 50 14.53 -7.37 -11.82
CA HIS A 50 13.67 -6.80 -12.86
C HIS A 50 12.24 -7.34 -12.76
N ASP A 51 12.07 -8.66 -12.60
CA ASP A 51 10.75 -9.27 -12.39
C ASP A 51 10.06 -8.73 -11.13
N TRP A 52 10.82 -8.51 -10.06
CA TRP A 52 10.30 -7.90 -8.83
C TRP A 52 9.80 -6.46 -9.05
N ILE A 53 10.54 -5.64 -9.80
CA ILE A 53 10.13 -4.27 -10.13
C ILE A 53 8.90 -4.28 -11.04
N ASP A 54 8.85 -5.16 -12.04
CA ASP A 54 7.74 -5.27 -12.98
C ASP A 54 6.45 -5.76 -12.30
N LEU A 55 6.56 -6.71 -11.35
CA LEU A 55 5.43 -7.14 -10.53
C LEU A 55 4.80 -5.97 -9.79
N GLN A 56 5.62 -5.10 -9.18
CA GLN A 56 5.12 -3.95 -8.44
C GLN A 56 4.30 -3.00 -9.33
N GLY A 57 4.74 -2.76 -10.57
CA GLY A 57 4.01 -1.91 -11.50
C GLY A 57 2.60 -2.43 -11.81
N GLU A 58 2.45 -3.74 -12.02
CA GLU A 58 1.14 -4.35 -12.29
C GLU A 58 0.28 -4.46 -11.02
N VAL A 59 0.85 -4.90 -9.89
CA VAL A 59 0.11 -5.08 -8.63
C VAL A 59 -0.41 -3.75 -8.08
N TYR A 60 0.42 -2.71 -8.02
CA TYR A 60 0.00 -1.41 -7.49
C TYR A 60 -0.83 -0.60 -8.49
N GLY A 61 -0.86 -1.01 -9.76
CA GLY A 61 -1.63 -0.39 -10.82
C GLY A 61 -2.88 -1.19 -11.15
N ALA A 62 -2.79 -2.00 -12.21
CA ALA A 62 -3.92 -2.69 -12.81
C ALA A 62 -4.61 -3.71 -11.88
N ARG A 63 -3.86 -4.37 -10.99
CA ARG A 63 -4.40 -5.42 -10.10
C ARG A 63 -4.67 -4.95 -8.68
N MET A 64 -4.63 -3.65 -8.44
CA MET A 64 -4.77 -3.11 -7.10
C MET A 64 -6.13 -3.45 -6.47
N ASN A 65 -7.19 -3.51 -7.26
CA ASN A 65 -8.54 -3.91 -6.84
C ASN A 65 -8.63 -5.38 -6.34
N GLU A 66 -7.64 -6.22 -6.65
CA GLU A 66 -7.56 -7.59 -6.15
C GLU A 66 -6.99 -7.66 -4.72
N ALA A 67 -6.37 -6.58 -4.24
CA ALA A 67 -5.77 -6.53 -2.91
C ALA A 67 -6.83 -6.37 -1.82
N LYS A 68 -6.60 -7.00 -0.68
CA LYS A 68 -7.53 -6.97 0.46
C LYS A 68 -7.14 -5.90 1.48
N PRO A 69 -8.08 -5.41 2.29
CA PRO A 69 -7.76 -4.57 3.44
C PRO A 69 -6.87 -5.33 4.43
N MET A 70 -5.98 -4.60 5.11
CA MET A 70 -5.17 -5.17 6.18
C MET A 70 -6.06 -5.62 7.36
N ASP A 71 -5.71 -6.74 7.97
CA ASP A 71 -6.48 -7.29 9.08
C ASP A 71 -6.57 -6.27 10.23
N GLY A 72 -7.79 -6.05 10.72
CA GLY A 72 -8.07 -5.10 11.80
C GLY A 72 -8.16 -3.62 11.38
N ILE A 73 -7.87 -3.25 10.12
CA ILE A 73 -7.88 -1.84 9.71
C ILE A 73 -9.25 -1.18 9.94
N PHE A 74 -10.35 -1.84 9.55
CA PHE A 74 -11.68 -1.25 9.74
C PHE A 74 -12.06 -1.09 11.20
N THR A 75 -11.70 -2.07 12.04
CA THR A 75 -11.89 -1.96 13.49
C THR A 75 -11.11 -0.77 14.06
N PHE A 76 -9.88 -0.57 13.59
CA PHE A 76 -9.06 0.58 13.98
C PHE A 76 -9.67 1.91 13.55
N LEU A 77 -10.11 2.03 12.29
CA LEU A 77 -10.71 3.25 11.75
C LEU A 77 -12.03 3.59 12.45
N GLU A 78 -12.86 2.58 12.73
CA GLU A 78 -14.11 2.76 13.45
C GLU A 78 -13.87 3.22 14.89
N ARG A 79 -12.88 2.63 15.58
CA ARG A 79 -12.47 3.10 16.91
C ARG A 79 -11.97 4.54 16.89
N CYS A 80 -11.18 4.91 15.88
CA CYS A 80 -10.75 6.30 15.71
C CYS A 80 -11.95 7.23 15.57
N ARG A 81 -12.96 6.84 14.79
CA ARG A 81 -14.20 7.59 14.62
C ARG A 81 -14.99 7.72 15.94
N THR A 82 -15.23 6.62 16.65
CA THR A 82 -16.03 6.60 17.89
C THR A 82 -15.35 7.33 19.05
N GLU A 83 -14.02 7.33 19.09
CA GLU A 83 -13.22 8.04 20.09
C GLU A 83 -12.86 9.48 19.67
N ASN A 84 -13.42 9.98 18.57
CA ASN A 84 -13.18 11.32 18.02
C ASN A 84 -11.67 11.62 17.80
N ARG A 85 -10.92 10.61 17.32
CA ARG A 85 -9.52 10.72 16.92
C ARG A 85 -9.43 11.11 15.45
N ARG A 86 -8.61 12.10 15.14
CA ARG A 86 -8.34 12.47 13.74
C ARG A 86 -7.29 11.54 13.17
N TYR A 87 -7.50 11.11 11.92
CA TYR A 87 -6.54 10.30 11.20
C TYR A 87 -6.47 10.68 9.73
N PHE A 88 -5.32 10.35 9.11
CA PHE A 88 -4.91 10.77 7.78
C PHE A 88 -4.23 9.62 7.08
N ILE A 89 -4.46 9.46 5.77
CA ILE A 89 -3.60 8.60 4.96
C ILE A 89 -2.49 9.45 4.41
N VAL A 90 -1.25 9.11 4.73
CA VAL A 90 -0.05 9.79 4.24
C VAL A 90 0.93 8.74 3.79
N SER A 91 1.16 8.61 2.48
CA SER A 91 2.02 7.56 1.96
C SER A 91 2.96 8.08 0.89
N HIS A 92 4.16 7.49 0.85
CA HIS A 92 5.10 7.70 -0.25
C HIS A 92 4.68 6.78 -1.39
N LYS A 93 3.97 7.35 -2.37
CA LYS A 93 3.48 6.63 -3.54
C LYS A 93 3.75 7.48 -4.77
N THR A 94 4.55 6.97 -5.69
CA THR A 94 4.78 7.65 -6.98
C THR A 94 3.50 7.60 -7.80
N GLU A 95 3.29 8.59 -8.68
CA GLU A 95 2.12 8.59 -9.57
C GLU A 95 2.23 7.51 -10.65
N ARG A 96 3.44 7.22 -11.10
CA ARG A 96 3.76 6.21 -12.10
C ARG A 96 4.64 5.11 -11.52
N PRO A 97 4.55 3.87 -12.02
CA PRO A 97 5.44 2.81 -11.60
C PRO A 97 6.87 3.02 -12.08
N ILE A 98 7.81 2.36 -11.40
CA ILE A 98 9.24 2.40 -11.76
C ILE A 98 9.48 1.69 -13.10
N ALA A 99 8.75 0.60 -13.37
CA ALA A 99 8.80 -0.15 -14.62
C ALA A 99 7.42 -0.70 -14.99
N GLY A 100 7.28 -1.17 -16.23
CA GLY A 100 6.05 -1.72 -16.79
C GLY A 100 5.14 -0.66 -17.41
N GLN A 101 3.86 -1.00 -17.55
CA GLN A 101 2.85 -0.13 -18.14
C GLN A 101 2.65 1.16 -17.31
N PRO A 102 2.40 2.31 -17.94
CA PRO A 102 2.36 3.62 -17.26
C PRO A 102 1.03 3.85 -16.52
N TYR A 103 0.62 2.91 -15.66
CA TYR A 103 -0.58 3.05 -14.84
C TYR A 103 -0.48 4.24 -13.90
N ASN A 104 -1.60 4.93 -13.67
CA ASN A 104 -1.66 5.96 -12.63
C ASN A 104 -1.96 5.29 -11.28
N LEU A 105 -0.92 5.16 -10.46
CA LEU A 105 -0.97 4.45 -9.17
C LEU A 105 -1.76 5.24 -8.11
N HIS A 106 -1.85 6.57 -8.24
CA HIS A 106 -2.68 7.39 -7.36
C HIS A 106 -4.16 7.14 -7.64
N THR A 107 -4.56 7.10 -8.91
CA THR A 107 -5.93 6.80 -9.31
C THR A 107 -6.35 5.40 -8.88
N ALA A 108 -5.48 4.40 -9.08
CA ALA A 108 -5.72 3.04 -8.60
C ALA A 108 -5.96 3.03 -7.09
N ALA A 109 -5.13 3.74 -6.32
CA ALA A 109 -5.24 3.78 -4.86
C ALA A 109 -6.48 4.51 -4.35
N ARG A 110 -6.84 5.64 -4.95
CA ARG A 110 -8.08 6.34 -4.60
C ARG A 110 -9.30 5.50 -4.93
N SER A 111 -9.28 4.79 -6.05
CA SER A 111 -10.38 3.90 -6.45
C SER A 111 -10.53 2.74 -5.48
N TRP A 112 -9.42 2.12 -5.05
CA TRP A 112 -9.42 1.07 -4.04
C TRP A 112 -9.96 1.55 -2.68
N LEU A 113 -9.53 2.74 -2.23
CA LEU A 113 -10.02 3.34 -0.99
C LEU A 113 -11.53 3.62 -1.03
N ALA A 114 -12.04 4.06 -2.19
CA ALA A 114 -13.45 4.29 -2.41
C ALA A 114 -14.26 2.98 -2.42
N SER A 115 -13.78 1.95 -3.13
CA SER A 115 -14.48 0.66 -3.24
C SER A 115 -14.58 -0.08 -1.91
N HIS A 116 -13.67 0.18 -0.98
CA HIS A 116 -13.64 -0.44 0.35
C HIS A 116 -14.26 0.43 1.46
N GLY A 117 -14.86 1.58 1.12
CA GLY A 117 -15.49 2.47 2.11
C GLY A 117 -14.50 3.13 3.09
N VAL A 118 -13.19 3.04 2.83
CA VAL A 118 -12.15 3.69 3.64
C VAL A 118 -12.19 5.20 3.42
N ALA A 119 -12.42 5.64 2.17
CA ALA A 119 -12.44 7.06 1.83
C ALA A 119 -13.52 7.83 2.60
N SER A 120 -14.71 7.25 2.80
CA SER A 120 -15.80 7.85 3.56
C SER A 120 -15.53 7.95 5.06
N ALA A 121 -14.57 7.19 5.58
CA ALA A 121 -14.22 7.21 7.00
C ALA A 121 -13.24 8.35 7.32
N LEU A 122 -12.53 8.88 6.33
CA LEU A 122 -11.46 9.85 6.52
C LEU A 122 -11.96 11.24 6.91
N ASN A 123 -11.43 11.78 8.01
CA ASN A 123 -11.75 13.13 8.49
C ASN A 123 -11.06 14.24 7.67
N GLU A 124 -9.79 14.05 7.29
CA GLU A 124 -8.96 15.13 6.71
C GLU A 124 -8.10 14.70 5.50
N GLY A 125 -8.43 13.56 4.86
CA GLY A 125 -8.01 13.28 3.47
C GLY A 125 -6.90 12.23 3.26
N VAL A 126 -6.50 12.10 1.98
CA VAL A 126 -5.51 11.15 1.46
C VAL A 126 -4.39 11.92 0.75
N HIS A 127 -3.17 11.78 1.27
CA HIS A 127 -1.98 12.44 0.77
C HIS A 127 -0.98 11.41 0.24
N PHE A 128 -0.79 11.42 -1.08
CA PHE A 128 0.26 10.64 -1.73
C PHE A 128 1.39 11.58 -2.10
N GLU A 129 2.55 11.35 -1.48
CA GLU A 129 3.74 12.17 -1.63
C GLU A 129 4.77 11.46 -2.51
N LYS A 130 5.52 12.22 -3.32
CA LYS A 130 6.39 11.64 -4.36
C LYS A 130 7.66 10.98 -3.80
N ASN A 131 8.05 11.32 -2.58
CA ASN A 131 9.25 10.83 -1.93
C ASN A 131 9.09 10.85 -0.40
N ARG A 132 10.05 10.22 0.30
CA ARG A 132 10.04 10.14 1.76
C ARG A 132 10.14 11.51 2.46
N PRO A 133 11.02 12.46 2.08
CA PRO A 133 11.02 13.79 2.67
C PRO A 133 9.67 14.53 2.61
N ASP A 134 8.97 14.45 1.47
CA ASP A 134 7.67 15.08 1.28
C ASP A 134 6.61 14.40 2.17
N LYS A 135 6.67 13.07 2.30
CA LYS A 135 5.86 12.30 3.28
C LYS A 135 6.06 12.81 4.70
N LEU A 136 7.31 12.95 5.14
CA LEU A 136 7.64 13.45 6.49
C LEU A 136 7.16 14.89 6.70
N SER A 137 7.39 15.78 5.73
CA SER A 137 6.89 17.16 5.78
C SER A 137 5.36 17.21 5.86
N ARG A 138 4.65 16.30 5.17
CA ARG A 138 3.20 16.19 5.27
C ARG A 138 2.77 15.76 6.68
N ILE A 139 3.40 14.76 7.26
CA ILE A 139 3.13 14.27 8.63
C ILE A 139 3.27 15.41 9.64
N GLU A 140 4.35 16.19 9.54
CA GLU A 140 4.61 17.35 10.40
C GLU A 140 3.56 18.46 10.22
N LYS A 141 3.24 18.84 8.96
CA LYS A 141 2.23 19.87 8.65
C LYS A 141 0.84 19.50 9.15
N LEU A 142 0.49 18.22 9.09
CA LEU A 142 -0.75 17.68 9.64
C LEU A 142 -0.69 17.55 11.16
N GLY A 143 0.44 17.81 11.81
CA GLY A 143 0.60 17.70 13.26
C GLY A 143 0.29 16.31 13.79
N CYS A 144 0.60 15.27 13.01
CA CYS A 144 0.45 13.89 13.44
C CYS A 144 1.32 13.65 14.68
N THR A 145 0.73 13.13 15.75
CA THR A 145 1.46 12.78 16.97
C THR A 145 1.88 11.32 17.00
N HIS A 146 1.23 10.49 16.19
CA HIS A 146 1.55 9.08 15.99
C HIS A 146 1.53 8.78 14.50
N PHE A 147 2.34 7.82 14.08
CA PHE A 147 2.40 7.36 12.71
C PHE A 147 2.47 5.83 12.67
N ILE A 148 1.68 5.21 11.79
CA ILE A 148 1.64 3.75 11.58
C ILE A 148 2.19 3.47 10.19
N ASP A 149 3.22 2.64 10.11
CA ASP A 149 3.94 2.30 8.88
C ASP A 149 4.45 0.87 8.98
N ASP A 150 4.51 0.14 7.85
CA ASP A 150 5.14 -1.18 7.78
C ASP A 150 6.67 -1.08 7.69
N LEU A 151 7.18 0.11 7.34
CA LEU A 151 8.61 0.37 7.23
C LEU A 151 9.22 0.81 8.57
N PRO A 152 10.48 0.40 8.86
CA PRO A 152 11.21 0.77 10.07
C PRO A 152 11.70 2.23 10.08
#